data_AF-A0A485JLZ0-F1
#
_entry.id   AF-A0A485JLZ0-F1
#
_cell.length_a   1.000
_cell.length_b   1.000
_cell.length_c   1.000
_cell.angle_alpha   90.00
_cell.angle_beta   90.00
_cell.angle_gamma   90.00
#
_symmetry.space_group_name_H-M   'P 1'
#
loop_
_entity.id
_entity.type
_entity.pdbx_description
1 polymer ?
#
loop_
_entity_poly.entity_id
_entity_poly.type
_entity_poly.pdbx_seq_one_letter_code
_entity_poly.pdbx_strand_id
1 'polypeptide(L)'
;MTVTRGPHKERQNLGIYRQQLIGKNKLIMRWLSHRGGALDFQEWCAAHPGERFPVSVALGADPATILGAVTPVPDTLSEYAFCRIAARHQDRSGEVYLQ
;
A
#
# COMPACT_ATOMS: atom_id res chain seq x y z
N MET A 1 2.06 4.01 4.31
CA MET A 1 1.51 3.12 3.28
C MET A 1 2.07 3.53 1.92
N THR A 2 2.79 2.63 1.27
CA THR A 2 3.34 2.82 -0.07
C THR A 2 2.30 2.37 -1.10
N VAL A 3 2.06 3.19 -2.11
CA VAL A 3 1.11 2.94 -3.20
C VAL A 3 1.88 2.77 -4.50
N THR A 4 1.63 1.67 -5.20
CA THR A 4 2.24 1.33 -6.49
C THR A 4 1.20 0.81 -7.46
N ARG A 5 1.49 0.87 -8.76
CA ARG A 5 0.66 0.30 -9.81
C ARG A 5 1.54 -0.26 -10.92
N GLY A 6 1.38 -1.56 -11.19
CA GLY A 6 2.02 -2.20 -12.34
C GLY A 6 1.44 -1.66 -13.67
N PRO A 7 2.22 -1.70 -14.77
CA PRO A 7 1.84 -1.11 -16.06
C PRO A 7 0.61 -1.75 -16.71
N HIS A 8 0.30 -3.00 -16.35
CA HIS A 8 -0.79 -3.78 -16.95
C HIS A 8 -1.99 -3.98 -16.01
N LYS A 9 -1.95 -3.39 -14.82
CA LYS A 9 -2.94 -3.64 -13.76
C LYS A 9 -3.86 -2.43 -13.61
N GLU A 10 -5.16 -2.68 -13.47
CA GLU A 10 -6.11 -1.63 -13.06
C GLU A 10 -6.05 -1.33 -11.57
N ARG A 11 -5.64 -2.33 -10.76
CA ARG A 11 -5.56 -2.23 -9.30
C ARG A 11 -4.26 -1.58 -8.83
N GLN A 12 -4.34 -0.86 -7.71
CA GLN A 12 -3.19 -0.30 -7.00
C GLN A 12 -2.82 -1.22 -5.84
N ASN A 13 -1.53 -1.54 -5.70
CA ASN A 13 -1.01 -2.25 -4.53
C ASN A 13 -0.81 -1.26 -3.37
N LEU A 14 -1.23 -1.67 -2.18
CA LEU A 14 -1.00 -0.97 -0.92
C LEU A 14 -0.03 -1.80 -0.07
N GLY A 15 1.18 -1.30 0.14
CA GLY A 15 2.22 -2.01 0.87
C GLY A 15 2.78 -1.23 2.06
N ILE A 16 3.13 -1.94 3.12
CA ILE A 16 3.97 -1.40 4.20
C ILE A 16 5.40 -1.89 3.97
N TYR A 17 6.30 -0.95 3.68
CA TYR A 17 7.72 -1.20 3.47
C TYR A 17 8.54 -0.27 4.35
N ARG A 18 9.64 -0.77 4.91
CA ARG A 18 10.57 0.06 5.68
C ARG A 18 11.26 1.03 4.71
N GLN A 19 11.28 2.31 5.07
CA GLN A 19 11.97 3.35 4.31
C GLN A 19 13.09 3.94 5.15
N GLN A 20 14.33 3.94 4.63
CA GLN A 20 15.49 4.50 5.32
C GLN A 20 15.89 5.84 4.69
N LEU A 21 15.95 6.89 5.50
CA LEU A 21 16.44 8.21 5.10
C LEU A 21 17.93 8.14 4.78
N ILE A 22 18.30 8.61 3.59
CA ILE A 22 19.71 8.70 3.14
C ILE A 22 20.07 10.09 2.60
N GLY A 23 19.13 11.04 2.64
CA GLY A 23 19.34 12.42 2.22
C GLY A 23 18.04 13.21 2.25
N LYS A 24 18.12 14.53 2.03
CA LYS A 24 16.99 15.47 2.17
C LYS A 24 15.72 15.04 1.42
N ASN A 25 15.86 14.40 0.26
CA ASN A 25 14.77 13.94 -0.60
C ASN A 25 15.00 12.52 -1.12
N LYS A 26 15.71 11.68 -0.34
CA LYS A 26 16.10 10.33 -0.77
C LYS A 26 15.81 9.30 0.33
N LEU A 27 15.08 8.27 -0.06
CA LEU A 27 14.74 7.12 0.78
C LEU A 27 15.13 5.83 0.08
N ILE A 28 15.62 4.85 0.84
CA ILE A 28 15.73 3.46 0.38
C ILE A 28 14.41 2.77 0.69
N MET A 29 13.75 2.23 -0.34
CA MET A 29 12.57 1.40 -0.20
C MET A 29 12.97 -0.07 0.01
N ARG A 30 12.79 -0.61 1.22
CA ARG A 30 13.07 -2.02 1.51
C ARG A 30 11.80 -2.87 1.37
N TRP A 31 11.58 -3.39 0.17
CA TRP A 31 10.61 -4.44 -0.12
C TRP A 31 11.31 -5.79 -0.32
N LEU A 32 10.63 -6.90 -0.02
CA LEU A 32 11.08 -8.23 -0.43
C LEU A 32 10.64 -8.47 -1.89
N SER A 33 11.45 -9.19 -2.67
CA SER A 33 11.26 -9.37 -4.12
C SER A 33 9.88 -9.91 -4.53
N HIS A 34 9.23 -10.68 -3.66
CA HIS A 34 7.93 -11.29 -3.92
C HIS A 34 6.73 -10.42 -3.50
N ARG A 35 6.93 -9.20 -2.97
CA ARG A 35 5.84 -8.32 -2.54
C ARG A 35 5.29 -7.53 -3.73
N GLY A 36 4.00 -7.20 -3.71
CA GLY A 36 3.30 -6.53 -4.82
C GLY A 36 4.05 -5.34 -5.41
N GLY A 37 4.53 -4.39 -4.57
CA GLY A 37 5.28 -3.23 -5.05
C GLY A 37 6.64 -3.54 -5.70
N ALA A 38 7.30 -4.63 -5.31
CA ALA A 38 8.55 -5.07 -5.96
C ALA A 38 8.27 -5.67 -7.34
N LEU A 39 7.19 -6.44 -7.46
CA LEU A 39 6.72 -7.00 -8.74
C LEU A 39 6.27 -5.88 -9.69
N ASP A 40 5.49 -4.91 -9.21
CA ASP A 40 5.06 -3.75 -10.00
C ASP A 40 6.26 -2.95 -10.52
N PHE A 41 7.30 -2.75 -9.69
CA PHE A 41 8.52 -2.07 -10.11
C PHE A 41 9.28 -2.85 -11.18
N GLN A 42 9.40 -4.17 -11.03
CA GLN A 42 10.06 -5.03 -12.01
C GLN A 42 9.33 -5.02 -13.35
N GLU A 43 7.99 -5.16 -13.33
CA GLU A 43 7.14 -5.07 -14.52
C GLU A 43 7.27 -3.70 -15.19
N TRP A 44 7.30 -2.61 -14.42
CA TRP A 44 7.48 -1.26 -14.95
C TRP A 44 8.81 -1.10 -15.67
N CYS A 45 9.92 -1.54 -15.06
CA CYS A 45 11.25 -1.46 -15.68
C CYS A 45 11.34 -2.25 -17.00
N ALA A 46 10.62 -3.38 -17.09
CA ALA A 46 10.56 -4.17 -18.32
C ALA A 46 9.72 -3.47 -19.41
N ALA A 47 8.60 -2.86 -19.05
CA ALA A 47 7.70 -2.19 -19.99
C ALA A 47 8.18 -0.79 -20.40
N HIS A 48 8.89 -0.07 -19.53
CA HIS A 48 9.34 1.32 -19.73
C HIS A 48 10.84 1.48 -19.37
N PRO A 49 11.76 0.95 -20.19
CA PRO A 49 13.19 1.00 -19.89
C PRO A 49 13.71 2.43 -19.77
N GLY A 50 14.34 2.75 -18.64
CA GLY A 50 14.92 4.07 -18.36
C GLY A 50 13.94 5.10 -17.80
N GLU A 51 12.64 4.80 -17.74
CA GLU A 51 11.65 5.68 -17.13
C GLU A 51 11.57 5.49 -15.62
N ARG A 52 11.24 6.58 -14.91
CA ARG A 52 11.08 6.55 -13.45
C ARG A 52 9.76 5.87 -13.09
N PHE A 53 9.82 4.84 -12.27
CA PHE A 53 8.62 4.21 -11.71
C PHE A 53 7.90 5.16 -10.73
N PRO A 54 6.62 5.47 -10.94
CA PRO A 54 5.84 6.30 -10.02
C PRO A 54 5.52 5.55 -8.72
N VAL A 55 5.81 6.18 -7.59
CA VAL A 55 5.54 5.65 -6.24
C VAL A 55 5.02 6.79 -5.36
N SER A 56 4.03 6.52 -4.51
CA SER A 56 3.54 7.46 -3.50
C SER A 56 3.55 6.85 -2.10
N VAL A 57 3.74 7.67 -1.07
CA VAL A 57 3.74 7.21 0.33
C VAL A 57 2.81 8.10 1.16
N ALA A 58 1.77 7.48 1.72
CA ALA A 58 0.88 8.11 2.69
C ALA A 58 1.39 7.84 4.11
N LEU A 59 1.54 8.90 4.92
CA LEU A 59 1.91 8.84 6.33
C LEU A 59 0.71 9.29 7.17
N GLY A 60 0.35 8.55 8.22
CA GLY A 60 -0.78 8.89 9.09
C GLY A 60 -2.17 8.68 8.45
N ALA A 61 -2.32 7.67 7.59
CA ALA A 61 -3.64 7.25 7.12
C ALA A 61 -4.53 6.78 8.30
N ASP A 62 -5.85 6.83 8.14
CA ASP A 62 -6.77 6.39 9.18
C ASP A 62 -6.52 4.91 9.56
N PRO A 63 -6.79 4.51 10.81
CA PRO A 63 -6.46 3.17 11.29
C PRO A 63 -7.06 2.03 10.45
N ALA A 64 -8.27 2.20 9.93
CA ALA A 64 -8.93 1.19 9.10
C ALA A 64 -8.21 1.00 7.74
N THR A 65 -7.73 2.08 7.13
CA THR A 65 -6.89 2.00 5.92
C THR A 65 -5.54 1.35 6.18
N ILE A 66 -4.91 1.64 7.32
CA ILE A 66 -3.65 0.98 7.70
C ILE A 66 -3.87 -0.52 7.91
N LEU A 67 -4.93 -0.92 8.60
CA LEU A 67 -5.29 -2.32 8.83
C LEU A 67 -5.62 -3.05 7.52
N GLY A 68 -6.38 -2.42 6.63
CA GLY A 68 -6.72 -3.01 5.34
C GLY A 68 -5.51 -3.21 4.41
N ALA A 69 -4.50 -2.32 4.46
CA ALA A 69 -3.25 -2.49 3.71
C ALA A 69 -2.34 -3.61 4.25
N VAL A 70 -2.55 -4.08 5.48
CA VAL A 70 -1.79 -5.17 6.10
C VAL A 70 -2.51 -6.51 5.96
N THR A 71 -3.83 -6.49 5.77
CA THR A 71 -4.63 -7.71 5.69
C THR A 71 -4.33 -8.44 4.38
N PRO A 72 -4.09 -9.76 4.39
CA PRO A 72 -3.86 -10.51 3.16
C PRO A 72 -5.18 -10.59 2.37
N VAL A 73 -5.33 -9.70 1.40
CA VAL A 73 -6.49 -9.67 0.50
C VAL A 73 -6.13 -10.46 -0.76
N PRO A 74 -7.02 -11.33 -1.29
CA PRO A 74 -6.80 -12.00 -2.57
C PRO A 74 -6.57 -10.98 -3.69
N ASP A 75 -5.67 -11.30 -4.61
CA ASP A 75 -5.32 -10.50 -5.79
C ASP A 75 -6.53 -10.01 -6.63
N THR A 76 -7.67 -10.71 -6.55
CA THR A 76 -8.91 -10.37 -7.25
C THR A 76 -9.71 -9.24 -6.59
N LEU A 77 -9.34 -8.79 -5.38
CA LEU A 77 -10.05 -7.77 -4.62
C LEU A 77 -9.15 -6.56 -4.36
N SER A 78 -9.69 -5.35 -4.56
CA SER A 78 -8.95 -4.13 -4.23
C SER A 78 -8.81 -3.97 -2.71
N GLU A 79 -7.60 -3.71 -2.24
CA GLU A 79 -7.28 -3.41 -0.85
C GLU A 79 -8.10 -2.21 -0.33
N TYR A 80 -8.40 -1.22 -1.18
CA TYR A 80 -9.31 -0.12 -0.84
C TYR A 80 -10.74 -0.58 -0.55
N ALA A 81 -11.26 -1.54 -1.32
CA ALA A 81 -12.58 -2.12 -1.07
C ALA A 81 -12.61 -2.89 0.25
N PHE A 82 -11.50 -3.55 0.60
CA PHE A 82 -11.34 -4.20 1.89
C PHE A 82 -11.25 -3.19 3.05
N CYS A 83 -10.45 -2.12 2.92
CA CYS A 83 -10.36 -1.03 3.91
C CYS A 83 -11.75 -0.46 4.24
N ARG A 84 -12.61 -0.26 3.23
CA ARG A 84 -14.00 0.20 3.42
C ARG A 84 -14.85 -0.77 4.25
N ILE A 85 -14.67 -2.08 4.10
CA ILE A 85 -15.40 -3.09 4.88
C ILE A 85 -14.89 -3.11 6.32
N ALA A 86 -13.57 -3.07 6.51
CA ALA A 86 -12.95 -3.00 7.84
C ALA A 86 -13.41 -1.75 8.62
N ALA A 87 -13.46 -0.58 7.94
CA ALA A 87 -13.98 0.66 8.53
C ALA A 87 -15.45 0.55 8.97
N ARG A 88 -16.29 -0.10 8.15
CA ARG A 88 -17.71 -0.35 8.50
C ARG A 88 -17.91 -1.30 9.69
N HIS A 89 -16.97 -2.20 9.93
CA HIS A 89 -17.01 -3.07 11.12
C HIS A 89 -16.54 -2.35 12.39
N GLN A 90 -15.61 -1.40 12.27
CA GLN A 90 -15.10 -0.62 13.40
C GLN A 90 -16.13 0.39 13.95
N ASP A 91 -17.03 0.88 13.08
CA ASP A 91 -18.15 1.77 13.44
C ASP A 91 -19.23 1.10 14.32
N ARG A 92 -19.19 -0.24 14.48
CA ARG A 92 -20.17 -0.97 15.33
C ARG A 92 -19.63 -1.41 16.69
N SER A 93 -18.36 -1.20 16.99
CA SER A 93 -17.73 -1.65 18.26
C SER A 93 -17.25 -0.51 19.16
N GLY A 94 -17.68 0.73 18.89
CA GLY A 94 -17.20 1.94 19.59
C GLY A 94 -18.02 2.43 20.79
N GLU A 95 -19.13 1.78 21.17
CA GLU A 95 -19.87 2.11 22.39
C GLU A 95 -19.50 1.18 23.55
N VAL A 96 -18.48 1.55 24.33
CA VAL A 96 -18.40 1.20 25.77
C VAL A 96 -17.74 2.37 26.53
N TYR A 97 -18.62 3.21 27.11
CA TYR A 97 -18.52 4.09 28.29
C TYR A 97 -17.16 4.58 28.85
N LEU A 98 -17.05 5.91 28.94
CA LEU A 98 -16.65 6.61 30.18
C LEU A 98 -17.67 7.74 30.47
N GLN A 99 -18.73 7.39 31.20
CA GLN A 99 -19.24 8.14 32.36
C GLN A 99 -19.14 7.19 33.55
#